data_AF-A0A5B0WE29-F1
#
_entry.id   AF-A0A5B0WE29-F1
#
_cell.length_a   1.000
_cell.length_b   1.000
_cell.length_c   1.000
_cell.angle_alpha   90.00
_cell.angle_beta   90.00
_cell.angle_gamma   90.00
#
_symmetry.space_group_name_H-M   'P 1'
#
loop_
_entity.id
_entity.type
_entity.pdbx_description
1 polymer ?
#
loop_
_entity_poly.entity_id
_entity_poly.type
_entity_poly.pdbx_seq_one_letter_code
_entity_poly.pdbx_strand_id
1 'polypeptide(L)' 'MVIDTSAIVAIAFDEAEASSFESRIADDPVRLISAATIFETSMVLESRLGEPGGSELPSEAFSIRTAPSGQ' A
#
# COMPACT_ATOMS: atom_id res chain seq x y z
N MET A 1 5.01 -6.91 9.55
CA MET A 1 4.18 -7.62 8.55
C MET A 1 4.78 -7.60 7.16
N VAL A 2 4.33 -8.52 6.30
CA VAL A 2 4.54 -8.47 4.84
C VAL A 2 3.21 -8.12 4.18
N ILE A 3 3.22 -7.14 3.29
CA ILE A 3 2.03 -6.63 2.61
C ILE A 3 1.91 -7.33 1.25
N ASP A 4 0.72 -7.86 0.97
CA ASP A 4 0.38 -8.51 -0.29
C ASP A 4 -0.40 -7.55 -1.22
N THR A 5 -0.41 -7.86 -2.52
CA THR A 5 -1.11 -7.09 -3.55
C THR A 5 -2.59 -6.92 -3.21
N SER A 6 -3.24 -7.99 -2.75
CA SER A 6 -4.67 -7.99 -2.42
C SER A 6 -5.03 -6.97 -1.34
N ALA A 7 -4.19 -6.80 -0.31
CA ALA A 7 -4.43 -5.83 0.76
C ALA A 7 -4.35 -4.38 0.24
N ILE A 8 -3.40 -4.10 -0.67
CA ILE A 8 -3.25 -2.77 -1.27
C ILE A 8 -4.42 -2.47 -2.20
N VAL A 9 -4.82 -3.44 -3.03
CA VAL A 9 -5.98 -3.32 -3.93
C VAL A 9 -7.27 -3.12 -3.13
N ALA A 10 -7.47 -3.85 -2.05
CA ALA A 10 -8.64 -3.69 -1.17
C ALA A 10 -8.73 -2.27 -0.59
N ILE A 11 -7.61 -1.69 -0.15
CA ILE A 11 -7.56 -0.30 0.30
C ILE A 11 -7.83 0.67 -0.86
N ALA A 12 -7.17 0.47 -2.00
CA ALA A 12 -7.28 1.37 -3.15
C ALA A 12 -8.70 1.47 -3.74
N PHE A 13 -9.48 0.38 -3.64
CA PHE A 13 -10.86 0.33 -4.14
C PHE A 13 -11.92 0.44 -3.04
N ASP A 14 -11.53 0.79 -1.81
CA ASP A 14 -12.45 0.92 -0.67
C ASP A 14 -13.31 -0.33 -0.46
N GLU A 15 -12.68 -1.51 -0.54
CA GLU A 15 -13.33 -2.79 -0.26
C GLU A 15 -13.67 -2.90 1.24
N ALA A 16 -14.56 -3.84 1.61
CA ALA A 16 -15.09 -3.94 2.97
C ALA A 16 -14.00 -4.11 4.05
N GLU A 17 -12.88 -4.71 3.69
CA GLU A 17 -11.73 -4.98 4.55
C GLU A 17 -10.72 -3.81 4.63
N ALA A 18 -10.87 -2.76 3.82
CA ALA A 18 -9.90 -1.67 3.68
C ALA A 18 -9.48 -1.07 5.04
N SER A 19 -10.44 -0.63 5.84
CA SER A 19 -10.19 -0.02 7.15
C SER A 19 -9.48 -0.98 8.12
N SER A 20 -9.76 -2.28 8.05
CA SER A 20 -9.07 -3.29 8.85
C SER A 20 -7.62 -3.45 8.42
N PHE A 21 -7.34 -3.44 7.11
CA PHE A 21 -5.98 -3.48 6.59
C PHE A 21 -5.20 -2.22 6.95
N GLU A 22 -5.80 -1.03 6.81
CA GLU A 22 -5.16 0.24 7.19
C GLU A 22 -4.73 0.25 8.66
N SER A 23 -5.64 -0.12 9.57
CA SER A 23 -5.31 -0.20 11.00
C SER A 23 -4.16 -1.18 11.26
N ARG A 24 -4.25 -2.40 10.71
CA ARG A 24 -3.21 -3.42 10.92
C ARG A 24 -1.86 -3.01 10.35
N ILE A 25 -1.85 -2.34 9.20
CA ILE A 25 -0.63 -1.80 8.58
C ILE A 25 -0.07 -0.66 9.43
N ALA A 26 -0.91 0.27 9.89
CA ALA A 26 -0.48 1.39 10.72
C ALA A 26 0.11 0.94 12.06
N ASP A 27 -0.47 -0.10 12.67
CA ASP A 27 -0.07 -0.63 13.98
C ASP A 27 1.21 -1.49 13.94
N ASP A 28 1.62 -1.97 12.76
CA ASP A 28 2.81 -2.82 12.63
C ASP A 28 4.09 -1.98 12.42
N PRO A 29 5.07 -2.05 13.34
CA PRO A 29 6.27 -1.21 13.28
C PRO A 29 7.18 -1.55 12.08
N VAL A 30 7.08 -2.75 11.50
CA VAL A 30 7.93 -3.19 10.39
C VAL A 30 7.06 -3.67 9.24
N ARG A 31 6.97 -2.88 8.18
CA ARG A 31 6.18 -3.18 6.98
C ARG A 31 7.11 -3.51 5.83
N LEU A 32 7.04 -4.75 5.35
CA LEU A 32 7.80 -5.21 4.19
C LEU A 32 6.87 -5.35 2.99
N ILE A 33 7.37 -4.97 1.83
CA ILE A 33 6.71 -5.18 0.54
C ILE A 33 7.77 -5.62 -0.46
N SER A 34 7.42 -6.58 -1.32
CA SER A 34 8.33 -7.04 -2.37
C SER A 34 8.20 -6.16 -3.62
N ALA A 35 9.27 -6.08 -4.42
CA ALA A 35 9.20 -5.40 -5.71
C ALA A 35 8.17 -6.04 -6.66
N ALA A 36 7.98 -7.37 -6.56
CA ALA A 36 6.97 -8.09 -7.35
C ALA A 36 5.54 -7.70 -6.95
N THR A 37 5.27 -7.52 -5.65
CA THR A 37 3.98 -7.05 -5.13
C THR A 37 3.63 -5.66 -5.64
N ILE A 38 4.62 -4.76 -5.68
CA ILE A 38 4.44 -3.41 -6.23
C ILE A 38 4.07 -3.48 -7.71
N PHE A 39 4.80 -4.28 -8.48
CA PHE A 39 4.57 -4.45 -9.92
C PHE A 39 3.19 -5.06 -10.22
N GLU A 40 2.80 -6.10 -9.49
CA GLU A 40 1.48 -6.70 -9.64
C GLU A 40 0.37 -5.71 -9.27
N THR A 41 0.55 -4.95 -8.18
CA THR A 41 -0.39 -3.90 -7.78
C THR A 41 -0.55 -2.85 -8.88
N SER A 42 0.53 -2.37 -9.49
CA SER A 42 0.43 -1.38 -10.58
C SER A 42 -0.33 -1.94 -11.78
N MET A 43 -0.05 -3.19 -12.19
CA MET A 43 -0.80 -3.85 -13.26
C MET A 43 -2.30 -3.95 -12.94
N VAL A 44 -2.66 -4.31 -11.70
CA VAL A 44 -4.07 -4.41 -11.28
C VAL A 44 -4.74 -3.04 -11.28
N LEU A 45 -4.09 -2.02 -10.72
CA LEU A 45 -4.64 -0.66 -10.67
C LEU A 45 -4.84 -0.08 -12.08
N GLU A 46 -3.84 -0.19 -12.96
CA GLU A 46 -3.94 0.22 -14.36
C GLU A 46 -5.07 -0.50 -15.09
N SER A 47 -5.21 -1.82 -14.89
CA SER A 47 -6.26 -2.60 -15.54
C SER A 47 -7.68 -2.21 -15.11
N ARG A 48 -7.85 -1.76 -13.87
CA ARG A 48 -9.16 -1.43 -13.28
C ARG A 48 -9.53 0.05 -13.43
N LEU A 49 -8.55 0.95 -13.44
CA LEU A 49 -8.75 2.41 -13.52
C LEU A 49 -8.55 2.99 -14.93
N GLY A 50 -7.96 2.23 -15.87
CA GLY A 50 -7.61 2.70 -17.21
C GLY A 50 -6.31 3.54 -17.23
N GLU A 51 -5.97 4.10 -18.38
CA GLU A 51 -4.64 4.69 -18.69
C GLU A 51 -4.16 5.86 -17.78
N PRO A 52 -4.97 6.57 -16.95
CA PRO A 52 -4.41 7.50 -15.95
C PRO A 52 -4.42 6.95 -14.51
N GLY A 53 -4.73 5.68 -14.27
CA GLY A 53 -4.72 5.08 -12.92
C GLY A 53 -3.34 4.99 -12.25
N GLY A 54 -2.26 5.16 -13.01
CA GLY A 54 -0.88 5.16 -12.52
C GLY A 54 -0.31 6.54 -12.13
N SER A 55 -1.02 7.64 -12.44
CA SER A 55 -0.51 9.01 -12.21
C SER A 55 -0.70 9.54 -10.79
N GLU A 56 -1.51 8.89 -9.97
CA GLU A 56 -1.64 9.21 -8.54
C GLU A 56 -1.37 7.97 -7.68
N LEU A 57 -0.18 7.38 -7.83
CA LEU A 57 0.44 6.80 -6.64
C LEU A 57 1.04 7.99 -5.87
N PRO A 58 0.45 8.43 -4.74
CA PRO A 58 1.01 9.55 -4.00
C PRO A 58 2.44 9.19 -3.60
N SER A 59 3.39 10.01 -4.04
CA SER A 59 4.79 9.98 -3.59
C SER A 59 4.91 10.06 -2.07
N GLU A 60 3.87 10.58 -1.40
CA GLU A 60 3.70 10.68 0.05
C GLU A 60 3.47 9.33 0.75
N ALA A 61 2.98 8.29 0.05
CA ALA A 61 2.75 6.97 0.65
C ALA A 61 4.03 6.27 1.10
N PHE A 62 5.21 6.80 0.75
CA PHE A 62 6.51 6.26 1.09
C PHE A 62 7.29 7.08 2.14
N SER A 63 6.66 8.03 2.85
CA SER A 63 7.31 8.67 4.00
C SER A 63 7.11 7.83 5.27
N ILE A 64 7.84 6.72 5.37
CA ILE A 64 8.06 6.04 6.65
C ILE A 64 8.94 6.97 7.47
N ARG A 65 8.30 7.81 8.29
CA ARG A 65 8.96 8.61 9.32
C ARG A 65 9.70 7.63 10.23
N THR A 66 11.03 7.59 10.13
CA THR A 66 11.85 6.90 11.12
C THR A 66 11.62 7.59 12.46
N ALA A 67 11.10 6.85 13.44
CA ALA A 67 11.06 7.33 14.81
C ALA A 67 12.51 7.62 15.26
N PRO A 68 12.77 8.74 15.95
CA PRO A 68 14.11 9.02 16.46
C PRO A 68 14.46 7.93 17.48
N SER A 69 15.61 7.30 17.29
CA SER A 69 16.21 6.41 18.28
C SER A 69 16.30 7.17 19.61
N GLY A 70 15.64 6.62 20.63
CA GLY A 70 15.62 7.18 21.97
C GLY A 70 17.02 7.46 22.51
N GLN A 71 17.12 8.59 23.21
CA GLN A 71 18.21 8.98 24.09
C GLN A 71 18.11 8.21 25.41
#